data_AF-A0A956DCK6-F1
#
_entry.id   AF-A0A956DCK6-F1
#
_cell.length_a   1.000
_cell.length_b   1.000
_cell.length_c   1.000
_cell.angle_alpha   90.00
_cell.angle_beta   90.00
_cell.angle_gamma   90.00
#
_symmetry.space_group_name_H-M   'P 1'
#
loop_
_entity.id
_entity.type
_entity.pdbx_description
1 polymer ?
#
loop_
_entity_poly.entity_id
_entity_poly.type
_entity_poly.pdbx_seq_one_letter_code
_entity_poly.pdbx_strand_id
1 'polypeptide(L)'
;QRLRPGGIYCQWVQLYELSPENIKTIYRTFASQFEHVLVFAAEDLSSDTVLLGSDSPLPLDVAALRNAFTLPNVTEELERAYIHSPYDVFARLILGSKDEVMQFTQIEHRLRGGEWIAYPDSSNPPDRSCPADSCRREPVVLNTDDNVHIEFAAPHDLIGYQRFEGYLANIYSPEWPYGRLTDHIEGFGEGEEAARQYAELALALIAHGKKPEAAAFIARSQEAGGVRETRIAAEVITRLMSNENEPTIFLETPVPGPQLAAREARTLAEGFLRVREAVDQGSFGVALAAMEEIPAPLRLHSGPSLKLLHAYLLYKTAPTYQSRYREAIELLEDLVRTEEEYVLRHAEIFYFLGRCHDAELAFDKGMRNMRLFVEARMAAEERGDLPGEAPTTDDPEASAGDPPDGAQKAQRTELPGEPATQNEGTNEEAPEESSNED
;
A
#
# COMPACT_ATOMS: atom_id res chain seq x y z
N GLN A 1 34.33 9.00 29.87
CA GLN A 1 32.96 8.44 29.87
C GLN A 1 32.10 9.22 30.85
N ARG A 2 30.95 9.78 30.41
CA ARG A 2 29.95 10.44 31.26
C ARG A 2 28.66 9.63 31.44
N LEU A 3 28.47 8.57 30.64
CA LEU A 3 27.33 7.66 30.75
C LEU A 3 27.55 6.70 31.93
N ARG A 4 26.44 6.23 32.52
CA ARG A 4 26.46 5.08 33.44
C ARG A 4 26.80 3.82 32.64
N PRO A 5 27.33 2.75 33.27
CA PRO A 5 27.52 1.46 32.60
C PRO A 5 26.22 0.99 31.93
N GLY A 6 26.28 0.60 30.66
CA GLY A 6 25.11 0.24 29.84
C GLY A 6 24.22 1.42 29.45
N GLY A 7 24.68 2.65 29.66
CA GLY A 7 23.95 3.85 29.28
C GLY A 7 23.93 4.03 27.76
N ILE A 8 22.77 4.37 27.23
CA ILE A 8 22.57 4.62 25.80
C ILE A 8 22.67 6.12 25.53
N TYR A 9 23.49 6.50 24.57
CA TYR A 9 23.49 7.83 23.98
C TYR A 9 22.68 7.80 22.69
N CYS A 10 21.78 8.78 22.52
CA CYS A 10 20.92 8.91 21.37
C CYS A 10 21.24 10.23 20.66
N GLN A 11 21.51 10.16 19.36
CA GLN A 11 21.81 11.31 18.51
C GLN A 11 20.89 11.32 17.30
N TRP A 12 20.14 12.40 17.15
CA TRP A 12 19.43 12.71 15.91
C TRP A 12 20.41 13.30 14.88
N VAL A 13 20.35 12.84 13.64
CA VAL A 13 21.19 13.29 12.52
C VAL A 13 20.31 13.55 11.31
N GLN A 14 20.33 14.79 10.83
CA GLN A 14 19.78 15.15 9.52
C GLN A 14 20.70 14.68 8.39
N LEU A 15 20.11 14.14 7.33
CA LEU A 15 20.79 13.69 6.11
C LEU A 15 20.54 14.61 4.92
N TYR A 16 19.48 15.43 4.96
CA TYR A 16 19.21 16.38 3.90
C TYR A 16 20.28 17.46 3.84
N GLU A 17 20.49 17.99 2.63
CA GLU A 17 21.44 19.08 2.36
C GLU A 17 22.91 18.78 2.73
N LEU A 18 23.25 17.51 2.94
CA LEU A 18 24.60 17.03 3.20
C LEU A 18 25.08 16.11 2.07
N SER A 19 26.37 16.19 1.76
CA SER A 19 27.01 15.26 0.84
C SER A 19 27.08 13.85 1.44
N PRO A 20 27.08 12.79 0.59
CA PRO A 20 27.25 11.42 1.06
C PRO A 20 28.51 11.21 1.92
N GLU A 21 29.60 11.92 1.59
CA GLU A 21 30.86 11.87 2.34
C GLU A 21 30.71 12.46 3.74
N ASN A 22 30.00 13.58 3.89
CA ASN A 22 29.76 14.20 5.20
C ASN A 22 28.80 13.38 6.07
N ILE A 23 27.76 12.79 5.49
CA ILE A 23 26.89 11.83 6.20
C ILE A 23 27.71 10.68 6.76
N LYS A 24 28.55 10.07 5.91
CA LYS A 24 29.44 8.99 6.33
C LYS A 24 30.43 9.45 7.41
N THR A 25 30.95 10.67 7.32
CA THR A 25 31.86 11.25 8.31
C THR A 25 31.20 11.36 9.68
N ILE A 26 29.95 11.86 9.74
CA ILE A 26 29.17 11.93 10.99
C ILE A 26 29.00 10.53 11.59
N TYR A 27 28.57 9.56 10.78
CA TYR A 27 28.33 8.18 11.24
C TYR A 27 29.60 7.51 11.73
N ARG A 28 30.71 7.65 10.99
CA ARG A 28 32.01 7.08 11.37
C ARG A 28 32.51 7.68 12.67
N THR A 29 32.36 9.00 12.81
CA THR A 29 32.77 9.74 14.01
C THR A 29 32.00 9.25 15.22
N PHE A 30 30.68 9.14 15.11
CA PHE A 30 29.84 8.58 16.16
C PHE A 30 30.27 7.15 16.51
N ALA A 31 30.39 6.26 15.52
CA ALA A 31 30.73 4.86 15.73
C ALA A 31 32.14 4.64 16.29
N SER A 32 33.04 5.61 16.12
CA SER A 32 34.38 5.56 16.74
C SER A 32 34.34 5.65 18.27
N GLN A 33 33.26 6.21 18.85
CA GLN A 33 33.15 6.48 20.29
C GLN A 33 32.39 5.41 21.08
N PHE A 34 31.73 4.47 20.40
CA PHE A 34 30.89 3.44 21.03
C PHE A 34 31.29 2.04 20.57
N GLU A 35 31.09 1.04 21.43
CA GLU A 35 31.34 -0.37 21.10
C GLU A 35 30.18 -0.95 20.29
N HIS A 36 28.96 -0.59 20.68
CA HIS A 36 27.73 -1.00 20.00
C HIS A 36 27.02 0.21 19.41
N VAL A 37 26.61 0.08 18.15
CA VAL A 37 25.93 1.15 17.39
C VAL A 37 24.78 0.56 16.61
N LEU A 38 23.64 1.24 16.65
CA LEU A 38 22.48 1.00 15.80
C LEU A 38 22.06 2.31 15.13
N VAL A 39 21.54 2.23 13.91
CA VAL A 39 21.04 3.39 13.17
C VAL A 39 19.63 3.10 12.69
N PHE A 40 18.70 3.97 13.04
CA PHE A 40 17.28 3.90 12.67
C PHE A 40 16.90 5.10 11.82
N ALA A 41 15.92 4.93 10.93
CA ALA A 41 15.19 6.02 10.31
C ALA A 41 14.26 6.67 11.35
N ALA A 42 14.09 8.00 11.29
CA ALA A 42 13.12 8.67 12.15
C ALA A 42 11.67 8.35 11.74
N GLU A 43 11.43 8.17 10.43
CA GLU A 43 10.16 7.78 9.81
C GLU A 43 10.44 7.04 8.48
N ASP A 44 9.41 6.61 7.77
CA ASP A 44 9.57 5.97 6.46
C ASP A 44 10.18 6.90 5.42
N LEU A 45 11.19 6.42 4.70
CA LEU A 45 11.91 7.18 3.69
C LEU A 45 12.47 8.52 4.22
N SER A 46 12.73 8.60 5.54
CA SER A 46 13.09 9.85 6.22
C SER A 46 14.44 10.41 5.77
N SER A 47 14.54 11.73 5.75
CA SER A 47 15.84 12.40 5.70
C SER A 47 16.53 12.52 7.05
N ASP A 48 15.95 11.96 8.12
CA ASP A 48 16.49 12.02 9.48
C ASP A 48 16.74 10.62 10.02
N THR A 49 17.82 10.48 10.80
CA THR A 49 18.17 9.23 11.46
C THR A 49 18.42 9.40 12.94
N VAL A 50 18.27 8.30 13.66
CA VAL A 50 18.50 8.18 15.10
C VAL A 50 19.62 7.17 15.30
N LEU A 51 20.75 7.65 15.82
CA LEU A 51 21.92 6.85 16.13
C LEU A 51 21.91 6.52 17.61
N LEU A 52 21.96 5.23 17.94
CA LEU A 52 22.11 4.75 19.30
C LEU A 52 23.52 4.23 19.51
N GLY A 53 24.17 4.65 20.59
CA GLY A 53 25.53 4.25 20.96
C GLY A 53 25.60 3.79 22.41
N SER A 54 26.30 2.69 22.66
CA SER A 54 26.47 2.12 24.01
C SER A 54 27.82 1.42 24.18
N ASP A 55 28.24 1.27 25.43
CA ASP A 55 29.37 0.40 25.84
C ASP A 55 28.92 -1.05 26.13
N SER A 56 27.62 -1.31 26.06
CA SER A 56 27.00 -2.62 26.28
C SER A 56 26.15 -3.00 25.07
N PRO A 57 25.94 -4.31 24.80
CA PRO A 57 25.13 -4.78 23.67
C PRO A 57 23.74 -4.14 23.64
N LEU A 58 23.25 -3.87 22.44
CA LEU A 58 21.92 -3.31 22.16
C LEU A 58 21.08 -4.39 21.44
N PRO A 59 20.54 -5.39 22.14
CA PRO A 59 19.78 -6.46 21.51
C PRO A 59 18.47 -5.94 20.93
N LEU A 60 18.12 -6.41 19.73
CA LEU A 60 16.81 -6.19 19.12
C LEU A 60 15.85 -7.29 19.62
N ASP A 61 15.39 -7.16 20.85
CA ASP A 61 14.55 -8.16 21.52
C ASP A 61 13.06 -7.77 21.45
N VAL A 62 12.26 -8.63 20.81
CA VAL A 62 10.81 -8.43 20.64
C VAL A 62 10.07 -8.40 21.99
N ALA A 63 10.40 -9.32 22.90
CA ALA A 63 9.77 -9.38 24.20
C ALA A 63 10.10 -8.13 25.04
N ALA A 64 11.34 -7.64 24.96
CA ALA A 64 11.75 -6.42 25.63
C ALA A 64 10.99 -5.18 25.11
N LEU A 65 10.88 -5.00 23.79
CA LEU A 65 10.11 -3.89 23.22
C LEU A 65 8.62 -4.00 23.53
N ARG A 66 8.02 -5.19 23.42
CA ARG A 66 6.62 -5.41 23.80
C ARG A 66 6.36 -5.01 25.26
N ASN A 67 7.25 -5.38 26.18
CA ASN A 67 7.14 -4.96 27.57
C ASN A 67 7.27 -3.45 27.73
N ALA A 68 8.20 -2.81 26.99
CA ALA A 68 8.36 -1.35 27.02
C ALA A 68 7.09 -0.61 26.55
N PHE A 69 6.36 -1.15 25.57
CA PHE A 69 5.09 -0.60 25.12
C PHE A 69 3.97 -0.63 26.17
N THR A 70 4.09 -1.47 27.20
CA THR A 70 3.11 -1.51 28.30
C THR A 70 3.36 -0.45 29.38
N LEU A 71 4.47 0.27 29.29
CA LEU A 71 4.82 1.30 30.27
C LEU A 71 3.89 2.53 30.13
N PRO A 72 3.51 3.20 31.24
CA PRO A 72 2.65 4.37 31.20
C PRO A 72 3.20 5.48 30.28
N ASN A 73 2.33 6.10 29.49
CA ASN A 73 2.61 7.18 28.55
C ASN A 73 3.53 6.83 27.36
N VAL A 74 4.10 5.62 27.29
CA VAL A 74 4.99 5.25 26.17
C VAL A 74 4.22 5.16 24.85
N THR A 75 3.03 4.55 24.84
CA THR A 75 2.20 4.44 23.63
C THR A 75 1.82 5.83 23.09
N GLU A 76 1.45 6.77 23.96
CA GLU A 76 1.08 8.14 23.56
C GLU A 76 2.26 8.88 22.91
N GLU A 77 3.48 8.74 23.45
CA GLU A 77 4.66 9.37 22.86
C GLU A 77 5.12 8.68 21.56
N LEU A 78 4.98 7.36 21.46
CA LEU A 78 5.32 6.62 20.25
C LEU A 78 4.34 6.88 19.10
N GLU A 79 3.06 7.08 19.40
CA GLU A 79 2.04 7.45 18.41
C GLU A 79 2.38 8.80 17.74
N ARG A 80 2.95 9.76 18.49
CA ARG A 80 3.43 11.04 17.93
C ARG A 80 4.61 10.88 16.95
N ALA A 81 5.31 9.75 17.04
CA ALA A 81 6.39 9.36 16.12
C ALA A 81 5.92 8.35 15.06
N TYR A 82 4.60 8.14 14.90
CA TYR A 82 4.00 7.16 13.98
C TYR A 82 4.45 5.72 14.23
N ILE A 83 4.78 5.39 15.48
CA ILE A 83 5.11 4.03 15.93
C ILE A 83 3.88 3.50 16.64
N HIS A 84 3.15 2.60 15.99
CA HIS A 84 1.88 2.05 16.45
C HIS A 84 2.04 0.65 17.03
N SER A 85 3.14 -0.02 16.73
CA SER A 85 3.47 -1.35 17.23
C SER A 85 4.95 -1.45 17.63
N PRO A 86 5.32 -2.38 18.54
CA PRO A 86 6.72 -2.65 18.85
C PRO A 86 7.52 -3.15 17.65
N TYR A 87 6.84 -3.67 16.62
CA TYR A 87 7.46 -4.16 15.41
C TYR A 87 7.91 -3.05 14.46
N ASP A 88 7.22 -1.90 14.49
CA ASP A 88 7.54 -0.72 13.66
C ASP A 88 8.95 -0.19 13.96
N VAL A 89 9.41 -0.34 15.20
CA VAL A 89 10.77 0.05 15.61
C VAL A 89 11.82 -0.75 14.83
N PHE A 90 11.62 -2.05 14.68
CA PHE A 90 12.55 -2.90 13.94
C PHE A 90 12.52 -2.59 12.44
N ALA A 91 11.33 -2.30 11.90
CA ALA A 91 11.19 -1.95 10.51
C ALA A 91 11.96 -0.67 10.13
N ARG A 92 12.20 0.24 11.08
CA ARG A 92 13.02 1.46 10.89
C ARG A 92 14.53 1.24 10.94
N LEU A 93 15.03 0.03 11.21
CA LEU A 93 16.46 -0.23 11.23
C LEU A 93 17.10 -0.03 9.85
N ILE A 94 18.22 0.71 9.81
CA ILE A 94 19.03 0.96 8.61
C ILE A 94 20.39 0.24 8.71
N LEU A 95 21.04 0.34 9.87
CA LEU A 95 22.32 -0.33 10.17
C LEU A 95 22.20 -1.01 11.54
N GLY A 96 22.28 -2.34 11.55
CA GLY A 96 22.09 -3.23 12.70
C GLY A 96 23.33 -3.48 13.54
N SER A 97 24.49 -2.93 13.17
CA SER A 97 25.70 -3.05 13.99
C SER A 97 26.74 -1.97 13.70
N LYS A 98 27.73 -1.85 14.59
CA LYS A 98 28.93 -1.04 14.37
C LYS A 98 29.68 -1.47 13.11
N ASP A 99 29.79 -2.77 12.85
CA ASP A 99 30.52 -3.28 11.68
C ASP A 99 29.86 -2.84 10.37
N GLU A 100 28.52 -2.84 10.32
CA GLU A 100 27.79 -2.30 9.17
C GLU A 100 28.02 -0.79 9.00
N VAL A 101 28.03 -0.03 10.10
CA VAL A 101 28.37 1.42 10.05
C VAL A 101 29.79 1.63 9.52
N MET A 102 30.76 0.85 10.01
CA MET A 102 32.16 0.95 9.57
C MET A 102 32.34 0.50 8.11
N GLN A 103 31.53 -0.43 7.63
CA GLN A 103 31.52 -0.87 6.23
C GLN A 103 30.90 0.20 5.32
N PHE A 104 29.75 0.76 5.71
CA PHE A 104 29.07 1.82 5.00
C PHE A 104 29.92 3.09 4.87
N THR A 105 30.63 3.48 5.93
CA THR A 105 31.36 4.75 6.04
C THR A 105 32.72 4.78 5.33
N GLN A 106 32.88 3.99 4.26
CA GLN A 106 34.05 4.02 3.39
C GLN A 106 33.75 4.77 2.08
N ILE A 107 34.80 5.26 1.41
CA ILE A 107 34.75 5.78 0.04
C ILE A 107 35.31 4.70 -0.88
N GLU A 108 34.46 4.17 -1.76
CA GLU A 108 34.90 3.27 -2.82
C GLU A 108 35.59 4.08 -3.92
N HIS A 109 36.79 3.67 -4.29
CA HIS A 109 37.51 4.21 -5.43
C HIS A 109 37.67 3.11 -6.47
N ARG A 110 37.43 3.41 -7.75
CA ARG A 110 37.65 2.47 -8.86
C ARG A 110 38.57 3.04 -9.92
N LEU A 111 39.43 2.18 -10.45
CA LEU A 111 40.31 2.53 -11.56
C LEU A 111 39.51 2.53 -12.87
N ARG A 112 39.44 3.68 -13.55
CA ARG A 112 38.77 3.87 -14.83
C ARG A 112 39.69 4.65 -15.76
N GLY A 113 40.09 4.05 -16.88
CA GLY A 113 40.97 4.72 -17.85
C GLY A 113 42.36 5.09 -17.29
N GLY A 114 42.83 4.40 -16.26
CA GLY A 114 44.11 4.71 -15.58
C GLY A 114 44.00 5.73 -14.44
N GLU A 115 42.82 6.29 -14.19
CA GLU A 115 42.57 7.22 -13.09
C GLU A 115 41.69 6.60 -12.01
N TRP A 116 41.97 6.93 -10.74
CA TRP A 116 41.15 6.52 -9.62
C TRP A 116 39.99 7.50 -9.43
N ILE A 117 38.77 7.02 -9.60
CA ILE A 117 37.54 7.80 -9.42
C ILE A 117 36.90 7.42 -8.09
N ALA A 118 36.53 8.40 -7.27
CA ALA A 118 35.84 8.21 -6.00
C ALA A 118 34.32 8.13 -6.19
N TYR A 119 33.68 7.25 -5.43
CA TYR A 119 32.23 7.02 -5.39
C TYR A 119 31.75 7.18 -3.94
N PRO A 120 31.61 8.44 -3.45
CA PRO A 120 31.21 8.71 -2.07
C PRO A 120 29.78 8.26 -1.76
N ASP A 121 28.95 8.12 -2.78
CA ASP A 121 27.57 7.64 -2.75
C ASP A 121 27.43 6.11 -2.67
N SER A 122 28.51 5.35 -2.86
CA SER A 122 28.50 3.88 -2.74
C SER A 122 28.05 3.43 -1.35
N SER A 123 27.11 2.48 -1.26
CA SER A 123 26.74 1.83 0.01
C SER A 123 27.79 0.85 0.52
N ASN A 124 28.81 0.51 -0.28
CA ASN A 124 29.89 -0.44 0.03
C ASN A 124 29.45 -1.85 0.47
N PRO A 125 28.49 -2.49 -0.24
CA PRO A 125 27.96 -3.80 0.15
C PRO A 125 29.08 -4.84 0.36
N PRO A 126 28.98 -5.68 1.41
CA PRO A 126 30.04 -6.63 1.77
C PRO A 126 30.22 -7.75 0.75
N ASP A 127 29.17 -8.12 0.02
CA ASP A 127 29.16 -9.16 -1.02
C ASP A 127 29.67 -8.65 -2.38
N ARG A 128 29.77 -7.33 -2.57
CA ARG A 128 30.32 -6.75 -3.80
C ARG A 128 31.84 -6.76 -3.79
N SER A 129 32.39 -7.55 -4.71
CA SER A 129 33.84 -7.66 -4.94
C SER A 129 34.50 -6.29 -5.16
N CYS A 130 35.64 -6.08 -4.50
CA CYS A 130 36.52 -4.94 -4.64
C CYS A 130 37.97 -5.45 -4.85
N PRO A 131 38.33 -5.85 -6.07
CA PRO A 131 39.66 -6.38 -6.36
C PRO A 131 40.74 -5.30 -6.20
N ALA A 132 41.85 -5.61 -5.53
CA ALA A 132 42.87 -4.62 -5.15
C ALA A 132 43.56 -3.90 -6.33
N ASP A 133 43.50 -4.47 -7.54
CA ASP A 133 44.07 -3.90 -8.76
C ASP A 133 43.19 -2.82 -9.41
N SER A 134 41.88 -2.80 -9.08
CA SER A 134 40.87 -2.02 -9.78
C SER A 134 39.87 -1.33 -8.86
N CYS A 135 39.91 -1.65 -7.56
CA CYS A 135 39.05 -1.10 -6.52
C CYS A 135 39.81 -1.00 -5.19
N ARG A 136 39.55 0.07 -4.44
CA ARG A 136 39.95 0.20 -3.03
C ARG A 136 38.86 0.91 -2.26
N ARG A 137 38.73 0.61 -0.96
CA ARG A 137 37.82 1.30 -0.06
C ARG A 137 38.63 1.93 1.07
N GLU A 138 38.40 3.21 1.32
CA GLU A 138 39.13 3.99 2.32
C GLU A 138 38.12 4.59 3.30
N PRO A 139 38.31 4.47 4.63
CA PRO A 139 37.41 5.10 5.59
C PRO A 139 37.37 6.63 5.39
N VAL A 140 36.18 7.22 5.39
CA VAL A 140 36.02 8.70 5.38
C VAL A 140 36.72 9.33 6.57
N VAL A 141 37.14 10.59 6.50
CA VAL A 141 37.78 11.27 7.63
C VAL A 141 36.90 11.26 8.90
N LEU A 142 37.51 11.29 10.10
CA LEU A 142 36.76 11.51 11.34
C LEU A 142 36.59 13.02 11.55
N ASN A 143 35.43 13.47 12.01
CA ASN A 143 35.26 14.84 12.49
C ASN A 143 35.85 14.97 13.89
N THR A 144 36.79 15.88 14.09
CA THR A 144 37.40 16.17 15.39
C THR A 144 37.49 17.66 15.62
N ASP A 145 37.61 18.08 16.87
CA ASP A 145 37.80 19.50 17.22
C ASP A 145 39.07 20.11 16.58
N ASP A 146 40.03 19.26 16.16
CA ASP A 146 41.27 19.69 15.52
C ASP A 146 41.12 19.97 14.02
N ASN A 147 40.21 19.27 13.32
CA ASN A 147 40.02 19.41 11.88
C ASN A 147 38.76 20.17 11.48
N VAL A 148 37.76 20.19 12.37
CA VAL A 148 36.54 21.00 12.23
C VAL A 148 35.86 20.71 10.86
N HIS A 149 35.93 19.45 10.43
CA HIS A 149 35.67 19.05 9.05
C HIS A 149 34.22 19.32 8.64
N ILE A 150 33.25 18.86 9.43
CA ILE A 150 31.83 19.04 9.15
C ILE A 150 31.43 20.52 9.26
N GLU A 151 31.98 21.25 10.21
CA GLU A 151 31.66 22.65 10.46
C GLU A 151 32.08 23.54 9.27
N PHE A 152 33.16 23.19 8.56
CA PHE A 152 33.55 23.86 7.32
C PHE A 152 32.88 23.29 6.07
N ALA A 153 32.57 21.99 6.05
CA ALA A 153 32.02 21.33 4.86
C ALA A 153 30.50 21.48 4.73
N ALA A 154 29.74 21.44 5.81
CA ALA A 154 28.28 21.53 5.79
C ALA A 154 27.76 22.85 5.19
N PRO A 155 28.34 24.04 5.47
CA PRO A 155 27.91 25.27 4.78
C PRO A 155 28.14 25.23 3.27
N HIS A 156 29.17 24.52 2.81
CA HIS A 156 29.44 24.36 1.38
C HIS A 156 28.44 23.40 0.72
N ASP A 157 28.10 22.30 1.39
CA ASP A 157 27.06 21.38 0.93
C ASP A 157 25.71 22.06 0.83
N LEU A 158 25.35 22.93 1.78
CA LEU A 158 24.11 23.71 1.74
C LEU A 158 23.99 24.59 0.47
N ILE A 159 25.10 25.13 -0.02
CA ILE A 159 25.10 25.95 -1.26
C ILE A 159 24.99 25.06 -2.52
N GLY A 160 25.40 23.80 -2.44
CA GLY A 160 25.50 22.86 -3.56
C GLY A 160 24.63 21.62 -3.46
N TYR A 161 23.66 21.56 -2.55
CA TYR A 161 23.00 20.31 -2.15
C TYR A 161 22.27 19.61 -3.29
N GLN A 162 21.80 20.36 -4.29
CA GLN A 162 21.13 19.84 -5.49
C GLN A 162 21.98 18.78 -6.22
N ARG A 163 23.32 18.82 -6.06
CA ARG A 163 24.24 17.81 -6.62
C ARG A 163 24.05 16.42 -6.02
N PHE A 164 23.43 16.33 -4.84
CA PHE A 164 23.22 15.10 -4.07
C PHE A 164 21.74 14.73 -3.96
N GLU A 165 20.87 15.43 -4.71
CA GLU A 165 19.44 15.12 -4.76
C GLU A 165 19.21 13.67 -5.17
N GLY A 166 18.32 12.98 -4.47
CA GLY A 166 18.02 11.56 -4.68
C GLY A 166 18.97 10.57 -3.98
N TYR A 167 20.10 11.01 -3.40
CA TYR A 167 21.02 10.09 -2.70
C TYR A 167 20.34 9.30 -1.57
N LEU A 168 19.44 9.95 -0.82
CA LEU A 168 18.75 9.32 0.30
C LEU A 168 17.89 8.12 -0.14
N ALA A 169 17.39 8.11 -1.39
CA ALA A 169 16.66 6.97 -1.92
C ALA A 169 17.52 5.69 -1.97
N ASN A 170 18.85 5.82 -2.03
CA ASN A 170 19.75 4.66 -1.98
C ASN A 170 19.71 3.96 -0.62
N ILE A 171 19.53 4.69 0.49
CA ILE A 171 19.48 4.13 1.84
C ILE A 171 18.22 3.29 2.06
N TYR A 172 17.15 3.61 1.32
CA TYR A 172 15.86 2.94 1.40
C TYR A 172 15.57 2.04 0.19
N SER A 173 16.56 1.84 -0.69
CA SER A 173 16.34 1.02 -1.88
C SER A 173 16.26 -0.46 -1.49
N PRO A 174 15.53 -1.29 -2.27
CA PRO A 174 15.47 -2.74 -2.04
C PRO A 174 16.84 -3.43 -2.04
N GLU A 175 17.84 -2.83 -2.66
CA GLU A 175 19.23 -3.30 -2.74
C GLU A 175 20.09 -2.84 -1.55
N TRP A 176 19.52 -2.15 -0.55
CA TRP A 176 20.25 -1.78 0.66
C TRP A 176 20.77 -3.02 1.39
N PRO A 177 22.10 -3.16 1.61
CA PRO A 177 22.69 -4.43 1.99
C PRO A 177 22.77 -4.67 3.51
N TYR A 178 22.32 -3.71 4.32
CA TYR A 178 22.53 -3.69 5.76
C TYR A 178 21.21 -3.73 6.53
N GLY A 179 21.30 -3.86 7.87
CA GLY A 179 20.13 -3.84 8.73
C GLY A 179 19.26 -5.09 8.57
N ARG A 180 19.86 -6.23 8.20
CA ARG A 180 19.14 -7.49 7.98
C ARG A 180 18.52 -8.00 9.27
N LEU A 181 17.21 -7.86 9.40
CA LEU A 181 16.49 -8.15 10.64
C LEU A 181 16.46 -9.64 10.96
N THR A 182 16.55 -10.50 9.94
CA THR A 182 16.55 -11.95 10.10
C THR A 182 17.67 -12.47 10.99
N ASP A 183 18.77 -11.70 11.10
CA ASP A 183 20.00 -12.07 11.79
C ASP A 183 20.12 -11.39 13.16
N HIS A 184 19.35 -10.32 13.41
CA HIS A 184 19.54 -9.43 14.56
C HIS A 184 18.39 -9.46 15.57
N ILE A 185 17.19 -9.88 15.16
CA ILE A 185 16.02 -9.88 16.07
C ILE A 185 15.93 -11.19 16.83
N GLU A 186 15.69 -11.09 18.14
CA GLU A 186 15.49 -12.22 19.05
C GLU A 186 14.23 -12.05 19.92
N GLY A 187 13.96 -13.02 20.79
CA GLY A 187 12.86 -12.91 21.76
C GLY A 187 11.47 -13.23 21.20
N PHE A 188 11.37 -13.95 20.08
CA PHE A 188 10.07 -14.30 19.46
C PHE A 188 9.22 -15.29 20.27
N GLY A 189 9.80 -16.02 21.22
CA GLY A 189 9.14 -17.10 21.95
C GLY A 189 9.15 -18.43 21.16
N GLU A 190 8.17 -19.30 21.43
CA GLU A 190 8.07 -20.63 20.81
C GLU A 190 6.61 -20.93 20.38
N GLY A 191 6.45 -21.87 19.43
CA GLY A 191 5.13 -22.34 18.96
C GLY A 191 4.26 -21.23 18.38
N GLU A 192 2.96 -21.25 18.72
CA GLU A 192 1.99 -20.27 18.22
C GLU A 192 2.33 -18.81 18.58
N GLU A 193 3.00 -18.57 19.71
CA GLU A 193 3.40 -17.22 20.09
C GLU A 193 4.51 -16.71 19.15
N ALA A 194 5.51 -17.54 18.85
CA ALA A 194 6.53 -17.19 17.85
C ALA A 194 5.89 -16.98 16.47
N ALA A 195 4.98 -17.86 16.06
CA ALA A 195 4.25 -17.71 14.79
C ALA A 195 3.54 -16.36 14.71
N ARG A 196 2.80 -15.96 15.76
CA ARG A 196 2.11 -14.67 15.83
C ARG A 196 3.09 -13.49 15.75
N GLN A 197 4.18 -13.52 16.53
CA GLN A 197 5.15 -12.43 16.54
C GLN A 197 5.88 -12.27 15.20
N TYR A 198 6.20 -13.38 14.52
CA TYR A 198 6.75 -13.33 13.17
C TYR A 198 5.75 -12.74 12.15
N ALA A 199 4.47 -13.08 12.27
CA ALA A 199 3.43 -12.54 11.38
C ALA A 199 3.20 -11.03 11.59
N GLU A 200 3.15 -10.58 12.85
CA GLU A 200 3.00 -9.15 13.16
C GLU A 200 4.23 -8.34 12.72
N LEU A 201 5.45 -8.89 12.89
CA LEU A 201 6.65 -8.27 12.33
C LEU A 201 6.59 -8.20 10.80
N ALA A 202 6.13 -9.25 10.13
CA ALA A 202 5.97 -9.22 8.68
C ALA A 202 4.96 -8.16 8.22
N LEU A 203 3.83 -8.01 8.92
CA LEU A 203 2.86 -6.94 8.64
C LEU A 203 3.45 -5.54 8.82
N ALA A 204 4.20 -5.31 9.89
CA ALA A 204 4.93 -4.06 10.08
C ALA A 204 5.94 -3.83 8.94
N LEU A 205 6.70 -4.85 8.54
CA LEU A 205 7.63 -4.71 7.41
C LEU A 205 6.94 -4.39 6.10
N ILE A 206 5.77 -4.95 5.82
CA ILE A 206 4.95 -4.58 4.66
C ILE A 206 4.51 -3.12 4.78
N ALA A 207 4.08 -2.67 5.97
CA ALA A 207 3.69 -1.29 6.26
C ALA A 207 4.83 -0.28 6.06
N HIS A 208 6.07 -0.73 6.17
CA HIS A 208 7.29 0.06 5.95
C HIS A 208 7.93 -0.19 4.58
N GLY A 209 7.22 -0.84 3.65
CA GLY A 209 7.69 -1.09 2.27
C GLY A 209 8.74 -2.21 2.13
N LYS A 210 9.15 -2.84 3.23
CA LYS A 210 10.17 -3.93 3.29
C LYS A 210 9.59 -5.30 2.94
N LYS A 211 8.83 -5.39 1.85
CA LYS A 211 8.09 -6.60 1.42
C LYS A 211 9.01 -7.83 1.22
N PRO A 212 10.20 -7.75 0.59
CA PRO A 212 11.08 -8.92 0.46
C PRO A 212 11.51 -9.52 1.81
N GLU A 213 11.77 -8.66 2.80
CA GLU A 213 12.14 -9.10 4.15
C GLU A 213 10.94 -9.66 4.92
N ALA A 214 9.75 -9.07 4.75
CA ALA A 214 8.51 -9.57 5.32
C ALA A 214 8.22 -11.03 4.91
N ALA A 215 8.51 -11.40 3.65
CA ALA A 215 8.33 -12.76 3.16
C ALA A 215 9.14 -13.81 3.96
N ALA A 216 10.35 -13.45 4.39
CA ALA A 216 11.17 -14.34 5.22
C ALA A 216 10.55 -14.58 6.60
N PHE A 217 9.95 -13.56 7.20
CA PHE A 217 9.25 -13.69 8.48
C PHE A 217 7.91 -14.41 8.35
N ILE A 218 7.20 -14.27 7.24
CA ILE A 218 6.00 -15.09 6.94
C ILE A 218 6.39 -16.57 6.87
N ALA A 219 7.49 -16.92 6.19
CA ALA A 219 7.98 -18.29 6.14
C ALA A 219 8.32 -18.85 7.54
N ARG A 220 9.05 -18.08 8.36
CA ARG A 220 9.34 -18.46 9.77
C ARG A 220 8.06 -18.63 10.60
N SER A 221 7.07 -17.77 10.38
CA SER A 221 5.76 -17.86 11.03
C SER A 221 5.04 -19.17 10.68
N GLN A 222 5.08 -19.58 9.41
CA GLN A 222 4.52 -20.86 8.96
C GLN A 222 5.28 -22.06 9.56
N GLU A 223 6.61 -22.01 9.57
CA GLU A 223 7.46 -23.05 10.16
C GLU A 223 7.21 -23.23 11.67
N ALA A 224 6.88 -22.15 12.38
CA ALA A 224 6.52 -22.18 13.80
C ALA A 224 5.10 -22.73 14.08
N GLY A 225 4.38 -23.19 13.06
CA GLY A 225 3.06 -23.82 13.15
C GLY A 225 1.95 -23.03 12.47
N GLY A 226 2.18 -21.75 12.16
CA GLY A 226 1.21 -20.85 11.53
C GLY A 226 0.01 -20.51 12.42
N VAL A 227 -0.44 -19.26 12.32
CA VAL A 227 -1.63 -18.73 13.00
C VAL A 227 -2.50 -17.95 12.01
N ARG A 228 -3.64 -17.42 12.47
CA ARG A 228 -4.52 -16.59 11.62
C ARG A 228 -3.76 -15.41 11.02
N GLU A 229 -2.94 -14.75 11.83
CA GLU A 229 -2.10 -13.61 11.43
C GLU A 229 -1.08 -14.01 10.35
N THR A 230 -0.57 -15.24 10.36
CA THR A 230 0.32 -15.77 9.32
C THR A 230 -0.37 -15.79 7.96
N ARG A 231 -1.63 -16.24 7.92
CA ARG A 231 -2.42 -16.25 6.68
C ARG A 231 -2.72 -14.83 6.22
N ILE A 232 -3.09 -13.94 7.14
CA ILE A 232 -3.34 -12.53 6.83
C ILE A 232 -2.08 -11.90 6.22
N ALA A 233 -0.92 -12.05 6.85
CA ALA A 233 0.34 -11.50 6.35
C ALA A 233 0.69 -12.03 4.95
N ALA A 234 0.53 -13.34 4.73
CA ALA A 234 0.76 -13.98 3.44
C ALA A 234 -0.18 -13.47 2.34
N GLU A 235 -1.48 -13.33 2.61
CA GLU A 235 -2.42 -12.81 1.64
C GLU A 235 -2.21 -11.32 1.36
N VAL A 236 -1.93 -10.53 2.39
CA VAL A 236 -1.64 -9.09 2.24
C VAL A 236 -0.44 -8.87 1.34
N ILE A 237 0.69 -9.54 1.60
CA ILE A 237 1.88 -9.35 0.75
C ILE A 237 1.63 -9.82 -0.69
N THR A 238 0.98 -10.98 -0.88
CA THR A 238 0.70 -11.51 -2.22
C THR A 238 -0.16 -10.54 -3.01
N ARG A 239 -1.21 -9.98 -2.41
CA ARG A 239 -2.14 -9.07 -3.09
C ARG A 239 -1.56 -7.69 -3.36
N LEU A 240 -0.61 -7.22 -2.55
CA LEU A 240 0.12 -5.98 -2.85
C LEU A 240 1.16 -6.18 -3.94
N MET A 241 1.78 -7.36 -4.01
CA MET A 241 2.87 -7.67 -4.94
C MET A 241 2.42 -8.24 -6.29
N SER A 242 1.19 -8.73 -6.40
CA SER A 242 0.67 -9.34 -7.62
C SER A 242 -0.75 -8.89 -7.95
N ASN A 243 -1.12 -9.04 -9.22
CA ASN A 243 -2.50 -8.85 -9.69
C ASN A 243 -3.29 -10.18 -9.67
N GLU A 244 -2.74 -11.25 -9.08
CA GLU A 244 -3.43 -12.53 -9.00
C GLU A 244 -4.65 -12.41 -8.09
N ASN A 245 -5.79 -12.92 -8.55
CA ASN A 245 -7.06 -12.86 -7.82
C ASN A 245 -7.46 -11.42 -7.42
N GLU A 246 -7.14 -10.43 -8.26
CA GLU A 246 -7.69 -9.08 -8.14
C GLU A 246 -9.23 -9.16 -8.14
N PRO A 247 -9.91 -8.59 -7.12
CA PRO A 247 -11.37 -8.63 -7.08
C PRO A 247 -11.97 -7.81 -8.22
N THR A 248 -13.06 -8.30 -8.79
CA THR A 248 -13.93 -7.53 -9.68
C THR A 248 -14.92 -6.71 -8.85
N ILE A 249 -15.49 -5.66 -9.46
CA ILE A 249 -16.59 -4.89 -8.87
C ILE A 249 -17.92 -5.36 -9.43
N PHE A 250 -18.94 -5.41 -8.59
CA PHE A 250 -20.31 -5.62 -9.06
C PHE A 250 -20.90 -4.30 -9.58
N LEU A 251 -21.35 -4.29 -10.84
CA LEU A 251 -21.89 -3.10 -11.48
C LEU A 251 -23.39 -2.97 -11.22
N GLU A 252 -23.76 -2.20 -10.20
CA GLU A 252 -25.15 -1.82 -9.98
C GLU A 252 -25.59 -0.75 -10.97
N THR A 253 -26.81 -0.85 -11.48
CA THR A 253 -27.38 0.20 -12.33
C THR A 253 -27.64 1.44 -11.48
N PRO A 254 -27.13 2.62 -11.86
CA PRO A 254 -27.31 3.83 -11.06
C PRO A 254 -28.79 4.19 -11.00
N VAL A 255 -29.31 4.39 -9.79
CA VAL A 255 -30.68 4.84 -9.56
C VAL A 255 -30.67 6.35 -9.47
N PRO A 256 -31.17 7.09 -10.48
CA PRO A 256 -31.24 8.54 -10.39
C PRO A 256 -32.16 8.93 -9.23
N GLY A 257 -31.73 9.90 -8.42
CA GLY A 257 -32.54 10.40 -7.32
C GLY A 257 -33.91 10.89 -7.81
N PRO A 258 -34.98 10.82 -6.98
CA PRO A 258 -36.36 11.12 -7.39
C PRO A 258 -36.58 12.56 -7.88
N GLN A 259 -35.62 13.45 -7.62
CA GLN A 259 -35.65 14.87 -7.97
C GLN A 259 -34.90 15.17 -9.29
N LEU A 260 -34.27 14.17 -9.92
CA LEU A 260 -33.47 14.36 -11.14
C LEU A 260 -34.38 14.57 -12.36
N ALA A 261 -34.03 15.52 -13.23
CA ALA A 261 -34.83 15.78 -14.42
C ALA A 261 -34.79 14.58 -15.38
N ALA A 262 -35.89 14.28 -16.07
CA ALA A 262 -35.99 13.12 -16.98
C ALA A 262 -34.90 13.10 -18.07
N ARG A 263 -34.46 14.29 -18.53
CA ARG A 263 -33.35 14.41 -19.49
C ARG A 263 -32.03 13.97 -18.88
N GLU A 264 -31.73 14.42 -17.67
CA GLU A 264 -30.50 14.08 -16.95
C GLU A 264 -30.46 12.58 -16.59
N ALA A 265 -31.61 12.01 -16.20
CA ALA A 265 -31.74 10.58 -15.98
C ALA A 265 -31.45 9.76 -17.25
N ARG A 266 -31.92 10.20 -18.44
CA ARG A 266 -31.57 9.56 -19.72
C ARG A 266 -30.08 9.68 -20.03
N THR A 267 -29.52 10.88 -19.88
CA THR A 267 -28.07 11.11 -20.10
C THR A 267 -27.22 10.22 -19.20
N LEU A 268 -27.61 10.06 -17.93
CA LEU A 268 -26.95 9.15 -17.00
C LEU A 268 -27.05 7.69 -17.46
N ALA A 269 -28.25 7.23 -17.83
CA ALA A 269 -28.47 5.85 -18.25
C ALA A 269 -27.71 5.50 -19.54
N GLU A 270 -27.79 6.36 -20.57
CA GLU A 270 -27.06 6.19 -21.84
C GLU A 270 -25.55 6.24 -21.63
N GLY A 271 -25.07 7.15 -20.78
CA GLY A 271 -23.65 7.21 -20.39
C GLY A 271 -23.20 5.93 -19.70
N PHE A 272 -23.94 5.47 -18.70
CA PHE A 272 -23.63 4.26 -17.95
C PHE A 272 -23.60 3.01 -18.83
N LEU A 273 -24.51 2.87 -19.79
CA LEU A 273 -24.51 1.74 -20.73
C LEU A 273 -23.21 1.67 -21.55
N ARG A 274 -22.70 2.81 -22.02
CA ARG A 274 -21.42 2.88 -22.75
C ARG A 274 -20.24 2.51 -21.86
N VAL A 275 -20.25 2.96 -20.60
CA VAL A 275 -19.23 2.58 -19.62
C VAL A 275 -19.25 1.07 -19.40
N ARG A 276 -20.43 0.50 -19.15
CA ARG A 276 -20.61 -0.95 -18.92
C ARG A 276 -20.11 -1.77 -20.11
N GLU A 277 -20.55 -1.44 -21.32
CA GLU A 277 -20.12 -2.15 -22.53
C GLU A 277 -18.58 -2.14 -22.69
N ALA A 278 -17.93 -1.02 -22.41
CA ALA A 278 -16.47 -0.93 -22.46
C ALA A 278 -15.77 -1.71 -21.34
N VAL A 279 -16.38 -1.80 -20.14
CA VAL A 279 -15.89 -2.65 -19.03
C VAL A 279 -16.00 -4.13 -19.40
N ASP A 280 -17.12 -4.56 -19.97
CA ASP A 280 -17.37 -5.94 -20.40
C ASP A 280 -16.36 -6.39 -21.48
N GLN A 281 -15.91 -5.45 -22.31
CA GLN A 281 -14.85 -5.66 -23.31
C GLN A 281 -13.41 -5.57 -22.74
N GLY A 282 -13.25 -5.30 -21.44
CA GLY A 282 -11.95 -5.10 -20.79
C GLY A 282 -11.21 -3.82 -21.23
N SER A 283 -11.90 -2.90 -21.90
CA SER A 283 -11.34 -1.67 -22.47
C SER A 283 -11.43 -0.50 -21.49
N PHE A 284 -10.69 -0.59 -20.37
CA PHE A 284 -10.80 0.35 -19.24
C PHE A 284 -10.50 1.81 -19.59
N GLY A 285 -9.61 2.07 -20.56
CA GLY A 285 -9.35 3.44 -21.03
C GLY A 285 -10.55 4.06 -21.75
N VAL A 286 -11.27 3.26 -22.55
CA VAL A 286 -12.51 3.68 -23.23
C VAL A 286 -13.64 3.84 -22.20
N ALA A 287 -13.73 2.92 -21.24
CA ALA A 287 -14.69 3.01 -20.15
C ALA A 287 -14.50 4.29 -19.31
N LEU A 288 -13.26 4.64 -18.97
CA LEU A 288 -12.96 5.87 -18.24
C LEU A 288 -13.33 7.13 -19.05
N ALA A 289 -13.01 7.15 -20.35
CA ALA A 289 -13.41 8.26 -21.21
C ALA A 289 -14.94 8.41 -21.28
N ALA A 290 -15.67 7.31 -21.46
CA ALA A 290 -17.13 7.31 -21.44
C ALA A 290 -17.70 7.75 -20.07
N MET A 291 -17.00 7.41 -18.98
CA MET A 291 -17.37 7.81 -17.62
C MET A 291 -17.17 9.31 -17.39
N GLU A 292 -16.10 9.90 -17.93
CA GLU A 292 -15.79 11.33 -17.85
C GLU A 292 -16.70 12.19 -18.75
N GLU A 293 -17.32 11.60 -19.78
CA GLU A 293 -18.37 12.26 -20.57
C GLU A 293 -19.69 12.43 -19.80
N ILE A 294 -19.93 11.62 -18.74
CA ILE A 294 -21.08 11.82 -17.87
C ILE A 294 -20.87 13.11 -17.07
N PRO A 295 -21.81 14.08 -17.11
CA PRO A 295 -21.66 15.35 -16.41
C PRO A 295 -21.29 15.16 -14.93
N ALA A 296 -20.30 15.90 -14.45
CA ALA A 296 -19.75 15.73 -13.10
C ALA A 296 -20.80 15.70 -11.98
N PRO A 297 -21.85 16.56 -11.96
CA PRO A 297 -22.91 16.47 -10.95
C PRO A 297 -23.65 15.12 -10.96
N LEU A 298 -23.87 14.55 -12.14
CA LEU A 298 -24.53 13.24 -12.26
C LEU A 298 -23.58 12.12 -11.81
N ARG A 299 -22.31 12.18 -12.22
CA ARG A 299 -21.29 11.20 -11.83
C ARG A 299 -21.06 11.14 -10.32
N LEU A 300 -21.08 12.29 -9.64
CA LEU A 300 -20.79 12.39 -8.20
C LEU A 300 -22.01 12.14 -7.29
N HIS A 301 -23.23 12.33 -7.78
CA HIS A 301 -24.45 12.29 -6.96
C HIS A 301 -25.45 11.21 -7.34
N SER A 302 -25.09 10.26 -8.21
CA SER A 302 -25.97 9.14 -8.62
C SER A 302 -25.67 7.82 -7.88
N GLY A 303 -25.27 7.92 -6.60
CA GLY A 303 -25.09 6.80 -5.70
C GLY A 303 -23.63 6.30 -5.56
N PRO A 304 -23.37 5.46 -4.54
CA PRO A 304 -22.04 4.96 -4.21
C PRO A 304 -21.45 4.02 -5.26
N SER A 305 -22.28 3.22 -5.95
CA SER A 305 -21.83 2.28 -6.99
C SER A 305 -21.20 2.98 -8.18
N LEU A 306 -21.74 4.13 -8.59
CA LEU A 306 -21.17 4.92 -9.67
C LEU A 306 -19.83 5.56 -9.28
N LYS A 307 -19.70 6.00 -8.01
CA LYS A 307 -18.42 6.48 -7.46
C LYS A 307 -17.38 5.36 -7.42
N LEU A 308 -17.76 4.15 -6.97
CA LEU A 308 -16.87 3.00 -6.93
C LEU A 308 -16.40 2.61 -8.34
N LEU A 309 -17.32 2.56 -9.31
CA LEU A 309 -16.98 2.32 -10.71
C LEU A 309 -15.98 3.36 -11.24
N HIS A 310 -16.20 4.64 -10.92
CA HIS A 310 -15.26 5.69 -11.32
C HIS A 310 -13.86 5.46 -10.76
N ALA A 311 -13.76 5.20 -9.45
CA ALA A 311 -12.49 4.95 -8.77
C ALA A 311 -11.79 3.70 -9.32
N TYR A 312 -12.55 2.64 -9.58
CA TYR A 312 -12.05 1.42 -10.20
C TYR A 312 -11.45 1.69 -11.58
N LEU A 313 -12.12 2.46 -12.45
CA LEU A 313 -11.59 2.82 -13.77
C LEU A 313 -10.33 3.69 -13.70
N LEU A 314 -10.26 4.60 -12.73
CA LEU A 314 -9.05 5.37 -12.45
C LEU A 314 -7.91 4.43 -12.05
N TYR A 315 -8.14 3.52 -11.10
CA TYR A 315 -7.18 2.50 -10.69
C TYR A 315 -6.68 1.64 -11.87
N LYS A 316 -7.60 1.08 -12.67
CA LYS A 316 -7.24 0.20 -13.80
C LYS A 316 -6.40 0.87 -14.87
N THR A 317 -6.45 2.20 -14.95
CA THR A 317 -5.74 2.99 -15.95
C THR A 317 -4.59 3.83 -15.36
N ALA A 318 -4.39 3.78 -14.05
CA ALA A 318 -3.32 4.46 -13.33
C ALA A 318 -1.89 4.01 -13.69
N PRO A 319 -1.64 2.75 -14.10
CA PRO A 319 -0.30 2.37 -14.59
C PRO A 319 0.16 3.19 -15.80
N THR A 320 -0.76 3.79 -16.56
CA THR A 320 -0.43 4.71 -17.67
C THR A 320 -0.28 6.16 -17.20
N TYR A 321 -1.04 6.56 -16.17
CA TYR A 321 -1.05 7.93 -15.64
C TYR A 321 -1.10 7.90 -14.11
N GLN A 322 0.07 8.01 -13.47
CA GLN A 322 0.22 7.81 -12.03
C GLN A 322 -0.66 8.75 -11.18
N SER A 323 -0.99 9.96 -11.65
CA SER A 323 -1.92 10.87 -10.96
C SER A 323 -3.28 10.25 -10.65
N ARG A 324 -3.71 9.25 -11.45
CA ARG A 324 -5.00 8.58 -11.26
C ARG A 324 -5.07 7.74 -9.98
N TYR A 325 -3.94 7.31 -9.42
CA TYR A 325 -3.97 6.68 -8.09
C TYR A 325 -4.47 7.64 -7.02
N ARG A 326 -4.02 8.91 -7.05
CA ARG A 326 -4.49 9.94 -6.11
C ARG A 326 -5.97 10.25 -6.28
N GLU A 327 -6.44 10.38 -7.52
CA GLU A 327 -7.87 10.60 -7.80
C GLU A 327 -8.73 9.40 -7.35
N ALA A 328 -8.25 8.17 -7.55
CA ALA A 328 -8.93 6.98 -7.06
C ALA A 328 -8.98 6.94 -5.52
N ILE A 329 -7.88 7.27 -4.84
CA ILE A 329 -7.82 7.37 -3.37
C ILE A 329 -8.87 8.35 -2.85
N GLU A 330 -8.95 9.56 -3.42
CA GLU A 330 -9.91 10.58 -2.97
C GLU A 330 -11.36 10.07 -3.03
N LEU A 331 -11.74 9.39 -4.12
CA LEU A 331 -13.08 8.84 -4.28
C LEU A 331 -13.37 7.67 -3.34
N LEU A 332 -12.40 6.77 -3.15
CA LEU A 332 -12.55 5.61 -2.27
C LEU A 332 -12.56 6.02 -0.80
N GLU A 333 -11.73 6.98 -0.38
CA GLU A 333 -11.76 7.54 0.98
C GLU A 333 -13.08 8.30 1.24
N ASP A 334 -13.63 9.00 0.23
CA ASP A 334 -14.97 9.60 0.33
C ASP A 334 -16.06 8.55 0.56
N LEU A 335 -16.02 7.43 -0.19
CA LEU A 335 -16.95 6.30 0.03
C LEU A 335 -16.83 5.74 1.44
N VAL A 336 -15.61 5.46 1.91
CA VAL A 336 -15.36 4.96 3.28
C VAL A 336 -15.91 5.92 4.34
N ARG A 337 -15.80 7.23 4.12
CA ARG A 337 -16.26 8.25 5.07
C ARG A 337 -17.77 8.49 5.03
N THR A 338 -18.43 8.31 3.89
CA THR A 338 -19.81 8.78 3.67
C THR A 338 -20.84 7.67 3.50
N GLU A 339 -20.43 6.44 3.17
CA GLU A 339 -21.34 5.37 2.72
C GLU A 339 -21.08 4.06 3.51
N GLU A 340 -21.16 4.10 4.84
CA GLU A 340 -20.80 2.99 5.75
C GLU A 340 -21.50 1.66 5.41
N GLU A 341 -22.83 1.67 5.21
CA GLU A 341 -23.60 0.46 4.87
C GLU A 341 -23.25 -0.14 3.50
N TYR A 342 -22.78 0.71 2.58
CA TYR A 342 -22.32 0.27 1.27
C TYR A 342 -20.95 -0.41 1.41
N VAL A 343 -20.03 0.22 2.13
CA VAL A 343 -18.65 -0.29 2.34
C VAL A 343 -18.65 -1.65 3.03
N LEU A 344 -19.58 -1.92 3.96
CA LEU A 344 -19.74 -3.23 4.60
C LEU A 344 -20.05 -4.38 3.61
N ARG A 345 -20.64 -4.08 2.46
CA ARG A 345 -20.98 -5.05 1.40
C ARG A 345 -19.93 -5.09 0.28
N HIS A 346 -19.04 -4.11 0.23
CA HIS A 346 -18.07 -3.90 -0.85
C HIS A 346 -16.64 -3.85 -0.30
N ALA A 347 -16.17 -4.98 0.26
CA ALA A 347 -14.84 -5.08 0.82
C ALA A 347 -13.72 -4.82 -0.21
N GLU A 348 -13.99 -5.03 -1.50
CA GLU A 348 -13.07 -4.74 -2.61
C GLU A 348 -12.63 -3.27 -2.66
N ILE A 349 -13.39 -2.34 -2.07
CA ILE A 349 -12.97 -0.94 -1.87
C ILE A 349 -11.60 -0.88 -1.17
N PHE A 350 -11.41 -1.69 -0.13
CA PHE A 350 -10.18 -1.73 0.64
C PHE A 350 -9.03 -2.38 -0.14
N TYR A 351 -9.32 -3.31 -1.06
CA TYR A 351 -8.30 -3.83 -1.98
C TYR A 351 -7.75 -2.70 -2.85
N PHE A 352 -8.64 -1.94 -3.52
CA PHE A 352 -8.22 -0.86 -4.41
C PHE A 352 -7.55 0.28 -3.66
N LEU A 353 -8.04 0.67 -2.47
CA LEU A 353 -7.35 1.63 -1.59
C LEU A 353 -5.94 1.15 -1.24
N GLY A 354 -5.82 -0.12 -0.85
CA GLY A 354 -4.53 -0.73 -0.50
C GLY A 354 -3.54 -0.63 -1.65
N ARG A 355 -3.95 -1.02 -2.87
CA ARG A 355 -3.12 -0.95 -4.08
C ARG A 355 -2.75 0.49 -4.47
N CYS A 356 -3.69 1.43 -4.39
CA CYS A 356 -3.43 2.83 -4.75
C CYS A 356 -2.45 3.48 -3.77
N HIS A 357 -2.63 3.28 -2.46
CA HIS A 357 -1.71 3.80 -1.46
C HIS A 357 -0.31 3.20 -1.59
N ASP A 358 -0.20 1.89 -1.84
CA ASP A 358 1.09 1.25 -2.07
C ASP A 358 1.81 1.83 -3.29
N ALA A 359 1.09 2.11 -4.37
CA ALA A 359 1.63 2.74 -5.58
C ALA A 359 2.07 4.20 -5.37
N GLU A 360 1.46 4.91 -4.42
CA GLU A 360 1.85 6.26 -3.99
C GLU A 360 2.87 6.25 -2.83
N LEU A 361 3.50 5.10 -2.55
CA LEU A 361 4.50 4.90 -1.49
C LEU A 361 3.97 5.15 -0.06
N ALA A 362 2.65 5.22 0.12
CA ALA A 362 2.00 5.27 1.42
C ALA A 362 1.79 3.85 1.98
N PHE A 363 2.90 3.14 2.20
CA PHE A 363 2.92 1.70 2.49
C PHE A 363 2.10 1.30 3.73
N ASP A 364 2.11 2.09 4.81
CA ASP A 364 1.31 1.82 6.00
C ASP A 364 -0.19 1.81 5.67
N LYS A 365 -0.67 2.83 4.96
CA LYS A 365 -2.06 2.89 4.48
C LYS A 365 -2.37 1.75 3.52
N GLY A 366 -1.43 1.43 2.63
CA GLY A 366 -1.53 0.31 1.69
C GLY A 366 -1.76 -1.02 2.40
N MET A 367 -0.91 -1.32 3.38
CA MET A 367 -0.96 -2.51 4.24
C MET A 367 -2.26 -2.57 5.04
N ARG A 368 -2.64 -1.49 5.73
CA ARG A 368 -3.85 -1.47 6.58
C ARG A 368 -5.13 -1.72 5.78
N ASN A 369 -5.29 -1.04 4.65
CA ASN A 369 -6.46 -1.26 3.78
C ASN A 369 -6.45 -2.68 3.21
N MET A 370 -5.30 -3.18 2.75
CA MET A 370 -5.24 -4.56 2.26
C MET A 370 -5.56 -5.59 3.36
N ARG A 371 -5.14 -5.35 4.61
CA ARG A 371 -5.50 -6.19 5.76
C ARG A 371 -7.01 -6.22 5.99
N LEU A 372 -7.68 -5.07 5.94
CA LEU A 372 -9.15 -4.99 6.06
C LEU A 372 -9.85 -5.82 4.97
N PHE A 373 -9.37 -5.76 3.73
CA PHE A 373 -9.90 -6.58 2.64
C PHE A 373 -9.73 -8.09 2.91
N VAL A 374 -8.51 -8.51 3.29
CA VAL A 374 -8.18 -9.91 3.59
C VAL A 374 -9.02 -10.43 4.76
N GLU A 375 -9.13 -9.67 5.85
CA GLU A 375 -9.91 -10.07 7.02
C GLU A 375 -11.41 -10.17 6.70
N ALA A 376 -11.95 -9.25 5.90
CA ALA A 376 -13.34 -9.31 5.44
C ALA A 376 -13.61 -10.55 4.57
N ARG A 377 -12.67 -10.87 3.67
CA ARG A 377 -12.70 -12.07 2.82
C ARG A 377 -12.66 -13.36 3.63
N MET A 378 -11.73 -13.46 4.57
CA MET A 378 -11.63 -14.61 5.48
C MET A 378 -12.91 -14.78 6.31
N ALA A 379 -13.49 -13.68 6.80
CA ALA A 379 -14.74 -13.74 7.56
C ALA A 379 -15.94 -14.19 6.70
N ALA A 380 -15.99 -13.81 5.41
CA ALA A 380 -17.00 -14.30 4.49
C ALA A 380 -16.82 -15.80 4.18
N GLU A 381 -15.58 -16.24 3.98
CA GLU A 381 -15.24 -17.67 3.81
C GLU A 381 -15.65 -18.51 5.01
N GLU A 382 -15.40 -18.04 6.23
CA GLU A 382 -15.79 -18.71 7.48
C GLU A 382 -17.32 -18.84 7.63
N ARG A 383 -18.09 -17.89 7.07
CA ARG A 383 -19.57 -17.96 7.04
C ARG A 383 -20.12 -18.86 5.92
N GLY A 384 -19.28 -19.27 4.97
CA GLY A 384 -19.72 -19.93 3.74
C GLY A 384 -20.35 -18.96 2.73
N ASP A 385 -20.24 -17.65 2.97
CA ASP A 385 -20.76 -16.57 2.12
C ASP A 385 -19.76 -16.21 1.01
N LEU A 386 -18.93 -17.15 0.56
CA LEU A 386 -18.02 -16.90 -0.56
C LEU A 386 -18.87 -16.33 -1.70
N PRO A 387 -18.68 -15.06 -2.09
CA PRO A 387 -19.04 -14.69 -3.44
C PRO A 387 -18.22 -15.66 -4.29
N GLY A 388 -18.89 -16.49 -5.10
CA GLY A 388 -18.21 -16.98 -6.30
C GLY A 388 -17.56 -15.77 -6.96
N GLU A 389 -16.38 -15.93 -7.59
CA GLU A 389 -15.74 -14.89 -8.41
C GLU A 389 -16.84 -14.01 -8.97
N ALA A 390 -16.95 -12.75 -8.49
CA ALA A 390 -18.17 -11.98 -8.72
C ALA A 390 -18.41 -12.04 -10.22
N PRO A 391 -19.52 -12.68 -10.65
CA PRO A 391 -19.61 -13.16 -12.01
C PRO A 391 -19.33 -11.99 -12.91
N THR A 392 -18.49 -12.20 -13.93
CA THR A 392 -18.49 -11.31 -15.08
C THR A 392 -19.95 -11.23 -15.51
N THR A 393 -20.57 -10.08 -15.22
CA THR A 393 -21.96 -9.70 -15.48
C THR A 393 -22.78 -10.79 -16.19
N ASP A 394 -23.38 -11.70 -15.43
CA ASP A 394 -24.48 -12.55 -15.91
C ASP A 394 -25.14 -13.23 -14.70
N ASP A 395 -26.00 -12.50 -14.00
CA ASP A 395 -27.26 -13.09 -13.51
C ASP A 395 -28.32 -12.01 -13.25
N PRO A 396 -29.31 -11.83 -14.16
CA PRO A 396 -30.42 -10.91 -13.95
C PRO A 396 -31.35 -11.32 -12.78
N GLU A 397 -31.28 -12.56 -12.30
CA GLU A 397 -32.29 -13.11 -11.39
C GLU A 397 -32.06 -12.78 -9.90
N ALA A 398 -30.88 -12.26 -9.52
CA ALA A 398 -30.60 -11.91 -8.11
C ALA A 398 -31.19 -10.53 -7.68
N SER A 399 -31.72 -9.72 -8.62
CA SER A 399 -32.34 -8.41 -8.30
C SER A 399 -33.84 -8.46 -7.98
N ALA A 400 -34.47 -9.63 -8.05
CA ALA A 400 -35.88 -9.80 -7.70
C ALA A 400 -36.06 -10.05 -6.19
N GLY A 401 -35.67 -9.09 -5.36
CA GLY A 401 -36.18 -9.00 -3.99
C GLY A 401 -37.60 -8.45 -4.02
N ASP A 402 -38.57 -9.21 -3.51
CA ASP A 402 -39.98 -8.81 -3.46
C ASP A 402 -40.14 -7.38 -2.89
N PRO A 403 -40.93 -6.51 -3.54
CA PRO A 403 -41.20 -5.17 -3.00
C PRO A 403 -42.01 -5.28 -1.70
N PRO A 404 -41.80 -4.37 -0.72
CA PRO A 404 -42.52 -4.41 0.54
C PRO A 404 -44.02 -4.19 0.32
N ASP A 405 -44.81 -5.18 0.76
CA ASP A 405 -46.28 -5.19 0.68
C ASP A 405 -46.88 -4.02 1.47
N GLY A 406 -47.57 -3.13 0.77
CA GLY A 406 -48.02 -1.86 1.32
C GLY A 406 -48.98 -1.10 0.42
N ALA A 407 -50.03 -1.73 -0.12
CA ALA A 407 -51.18 -0.98 -0.63
C ALA A 407 -52.50 -1.78 -0.60
N GLN A 408 -53.46 -1.19 0.11
CA GLN A 408 -54.82 -1.65 0.40
C GLN A 408 -55.61 -2.17 -0.83
N LYS A 409 -56.26 -3.33 -0.64
CA LYS A 409 -57.32 -3.86 -1.51
C LYS A 409 -58.51 -2.90 -1.57
N ALA A 410 -58.74 -2.29 -2.73
CA ALA A 410 -60.04 -1.77 -3.10
C ALA A 410 -60.86 -2.88 -3.76
N GLN A 411 -61.93 -3.29 -3.10
CA GLN A 411 -62.94 -4.23 -3.62
C GLN A 411 -63.58 -3.68 -4.89
N ARG A 412 -63.69 -4.51 -5.93
CA ARG A 412 -64.64 -4.30 -7.01
C ARG A 412 -65.52 -5.54 -7.19
N THR A 413 -66.79 -5.30 -6.95
CA THR A 413 -67.93 -6.21 -6.91
C THR A 413 -68.17 -6.91 -8.23
N GLU A 414 -68.42 -8.22 -8.18
CA GLU A 414 -68.91 -9.05 -9.28
C GLU A 414 -70.37 -8.74 -9.64
N LEU A 415 -70.69 -8.83 -10.93
CA LEU A 415 -72.04 -9.10 -11.44
C LEU A 415 -71.94 -10.15 -12.57
N PRO A 416 -72.82 -11.18 -12.61
CA PRO A 416 -72.65 -12.35 -13.49
C PRO A 416 -73.60 -12.40 -14.71
N GLY A 417 -73.22 -13.17 -15.73
CA GLY A 417 -74.15 -13.93 -16.59
C GLY A 417 -74.12 -13.69 -18.11
N GLU A 418 -73.43 -14.59 -18.83
CA GLU A 418 -73.77 -15.31 -20.10
C GLU A 418 -74.40 -14.61 -21.35
N PRO A 419 -74.40 -15.25 -22.55
CA PRO A 419 -73.36 -16.06 -23.21
C PRO A 419 -73.21 -15.74 -24.74
N ALA A 420 -72.43 -16.58 -25.42
CA ALA A 420 -71.93 -16.52 -26.80
C ALA A 420 -72.95 -16.34 -27.96
N THR A 421 -72.46 -15.75 -29.06
CA THR A 421 -72.97 -15.98 -30.43
C THR A 421 -71.81 -16.11 -31.42
N GLN A 422 -71.83 -17.21 -32.18
CA GLN A 422 -71.05 -17.50 -33.38
C GLN A 422 -71.59 -16.73 -34.60
N ASN A 423 -70.71 -16.38 -35.54
CA ASN A 423 -70.90 -16.36 -37.02
C ASN A 423 -69.58 -15.87 -37.65
N GLU A 424 -68.81 -16.69 -38.38
CA GLU A 424 -68.97 -17.08 -39.79
C GLU A 424 -68.91 -15.93 -40.80
N GLY A 425 -68.01 -16.07 -41.80
CA GLY A 425 -67.99 -15.31 -43.06
C GLY A 425 -66.60 -14.79 -43.47
N THR A 426 -65.78 -15.60 -44.16
CA THR A 426 -65.47 -15.50 -45.63
C THR A 426 -64.55 -14.33 -46.01
N ASN A 427 -63.32 -14.47 -46.53
CA ASN A 427 -62.77 -15.13 -47.74
C ASN A 427 -62.24 -14.02 -48.71
N GLU A 428 -60.99 -14.15 -49.17
CA GLU A 428 -60.32 -13.57 -50.39
C GLU A 428 -58.82 -13.32 -50.07
N GLU A 429 -57.89 -14.21 -50.44
CA GLU A 429 -57.17 -14.31 -51.74
C GLU A 429 -56.38 -13.05 -52.18
N ALA A 430 -55.06 -13.06 -51.86
CA ALA A 430 -53.82 -12.84 -52.67
C ALA A 430 -53.79 -11.85 -53.87
N PRO A 431 -52.61 -11.51 -54.49
CA PRO A 431 -51.20 -11.86 -54.19
C PRO A 431 -50.19 -10.67 -54.28
N GLU A 432 -48.93 -11.03 -54.02
CA GLU A 432 -47.63 -10.52 -54.55
C GLU A 432 -47.59 -9.25 -55.41
N GLU A 433 -46.65 -8.34 -55.09
CA GLU A 433 -45.69 -7.86 -56.09
C GLU A 433 -44.38 -7.35 -55.48
N SER A 434 -43.29 -7.82 -56.07
CA SER A 434 -41.89 -7.47 -55.88
C SER A 434 -41.48 -6.27 -56.75
N SER A 435 -40.64 -5.36 -56.25
CA SER A 435 -39.54 -4.67 -56.98
C SER A 435 -38.91 -3.64 -56.02
N ASN A 436 -37.64 -3.79 -55.65
CA ASN A 436 -36.39 -3.39 -56.33
C ASN A 436 -36.12 -1.88 -56.38
N GLU A 437 -34.92 -1.53 -55.89
CA GLU A 437 -34.03 -0.40 -56.24
C GLU A 437 -34.45 1.01 -55.77
N ASP A 438 -33.73 1.57 -54.77
CA ASP A 438 -32.45 2.30 -54.93
C ASP A 438 -31.68 2.38 -53.60
#